data_AF-A0A2G9LX56-F1
#
_entry.id   AF-A0A2G9LX56-F1
#
_cell.length_a   1.000
_cell.length_b   1.000
_cell.length_c   1.000
_cell.angle_alpha   90.00
_cell.angle_beta   90.00
_cell.angle_gamma   90.00
#
_symmetry.space_group_name_H-M   'P 1'
#
loop_
_entity.id
_entity.type
_entity.pdbx_description
1 polymer ?
#
loop_
_entity_poly.entity_id
_entity_poly.type
_entity_poly.pdbx_seq_one_letter_code
_entity_poly.pdbx_strand_id
1 'polypeptide(L)'
;TDLHSLSLRALPIIGILFVIAIISKLVSGWGCQKKVASRLGVGIGMIPRGEVGLIFATIGLSGGIISAELYGILVIVIMATTLVTPPVLRPVLLAQGKKEV
;
A
#
# COMPACT_ATOMS: atom_id res chain seq x y z
N THR A 1 24.91 2.06 -22.28
CA THR A 1 24.86 0.63 -21.92
C THR A 1 24.62 0.51 -20.42
N ASP A 2 23.61 1.22 -19.91
CA ASP A 2 23.54 1.59 -18.49
C ASP A 2 22.16 1.40 -17.85
N LEU A 3 21.20 0.77 -18.55
CA LEU A 3 19.90 0.41 -17.97
C LEU A 3 19.97 -0.88 -17.13
N HIS A 4 20.83 -1.83 -17.51
CA HIS A 4 20.96 -3.11 -16.82
C HIS A 4 21.78 -2.98 -15.51
N SER A 5 22.75 -2.05 -15.48
CA SER A 5 23.56 -1.73 -14.29
C SER A 5 22.78 -0.94 -13.23
N LEU A 6 21.82 -0.11 -13.63
CA LEU A 6 20.87 0.54 -12.71
C LEU A 6 19.84 -0.46 -12.14
N SER A 7 19.35 -1.39 -12.95
CA SER A 7 18.34 -2.37 -12.52
C SER A 7 18.86 -3.31 -11.42
N LEU A 8 20.09 -3.83 -11.56
CA LEU A 8 20.73 -4.69 -10.55
C LEU A 8 21.05 -3.95 -9.24
N ARG A 9 21.35 -2.64 -9.29
CA ARG A 9 21.57 -1.81 -8.10
C ARG A 9 20.27 -1.37 -7.43
N ALA A 10 19.19 -1.19 -8.21
CA ALA A 10 17.88 -0.78 -7.72
C ALA A 10 17.07 -1.94 -7.13
N LEU A 11 17.26 -3.17 -7.61
CA LEU A 11 16.56 -4.38 -7.13
C LEU A 11 16.60 -4.57 -5.59
N PRO A 12 17.76 -4.47 -4.91
CA PRO A 12 17.79 -4.60 -3.46
C PRO A 12 17.07 -3.44 -2.74
N ILE A 13 17.16 -2.23 -3.28
CA ILE A 13 16.51 -1.04 -2.70
C ILE A 13 14.98 -1.16 -2.81
N ILE A 14 14.47 -1.64 -3.93
CA ILE A 14 13.04 -1.87 -4.15
C ILE A 14 12.52 -2.93 -3.17
N GLY A 15 13.24 -4.04 -3.01
CA GLY A 15 12.88 -5.09 -2.05
C GLY A 15 12.84 -4.57 -0.61
N ILE A 16 13.86 -3.80 -0.21
CA ILE A 16 13.93 -3.18 1.13
C ILE A 16 12.77 -2.22 1.36
N LEU A 17 12.49 -1.31 0.42
CA LEU A 17 11.41 -0.34 0.55
C LEU A 17 10.03 -1.02 0.57
N PHE A 18 9.84 -2.11 -0.18
CA PHE A 18 8.60 -2.88 -0.17
C PHE A 18 8.37 -3.55 1.19
N VAL A 19 9.39 -4.20 1.74
CA VAL A 19 9.34 -4.81 3.07
C VAL A 19 9.08 -3.76 4.16
N ILE A 20 9.79 -2.62 4.11
CA ILE A 20 9.58 -1.51 5.05
C ILE A 20 8.15 -0.97 4.95
N ALA A 21 7.62 -0.80 3.74
CA ALA A 21 6.27 -0.29 3.53
C ALA A 21 5.19 -1.23 4.11
N ILE A 22 5.39 -2.54 3.98
CA ILE A 22 4.48 -3.56 4.55
C ILE A 22 4.58 -3.56 6.08
N ILE A 23 5.80 -3.63 6.63
CA ILE A 23 6.00 -3.68 8.08
C ILE A 23 5.49 -2.40 8.75
N SER A 24 5.77 -1.23 8.18
CA SER A 24 5.32 0.05 8.75
C SER A 24 3.80 0.16 8.82
N LYS A 25 3.08 -0.34 7.80
CA LYS A 25 1.60 -0.36 7.79
C LYS A 25 1.00 -1.43 8.69
N LEU A 26 1.68 -2.57 8.89
CA LEU A 26 1.26 -3.57 9.87
C LEU A 26 1.47 -3.10 11.31
N VAL A 27 2.60 -2.41 11.56
CA VAL A 27 2.94 -1.84 12.86
C VAL A 27 2.08 -0.62 13.20
N SER A 28 1.59 0.15 12.23
CA SER A 28 0.67 1.26 12.52
C SER A 28 -0.63 0.81 13.22
N GLY A 29 -1.07 -0.44 12.98
CA GLY A 29 -2.18 -1.06 13.70
C GLY A 29 -1.91 -1.32 15.20
N TRP A 30 -0.65 -1.40 15.64
CA TRP A 30 -0.29 -1.57 17.05
C TRP A 30 -0.46 -0.32 17.91
N GLY A 31 -0.39 0.87 17.30
CA GLY A 31 -0.65 2.15 17.95
C GLY A 31 -2.13 2.36 18.31
N CYS A 32 -3.04 1.56 17.73
CA CYS A 32 -4.46 1.62 18.04
C CYS A 32 -4.78 0.85 19.34
N GLN A 33 -5.49 1.49 20.26
CA GLN A 33 -5.99 0.86 21.49
C GLN A 33 -7.07 -0.18 21.12
N LYS A 34 -6.91 -1.41 21.63
CA LYS A 34 -7.83 -2.56 21.39
C LYS A 34 -9.31 -2.30 21.73
N LYS A 35 -9.62 -1.23 22.49
CA LYS A 35 -10.99 -0.83 22.89
C LYS A 35 -11.76 -0.05 21.82
N VAL A 36 -11.11 0.44 20.77
CA VAL A 36 -11.73 1.32 19.77
C VAL A 36 -11.78 0.66 18.38
N ALA A 37 -10.81 -0.19 18.05
CA ALA A 37 -10.80 -1.01 16.85
C ALA A 37 -9.78 -2.16 16.99
N SER A 38 -9.98 -3.29 16.30
CA SER A 38 -8.90 -4.26 16.18
C SER A 38 -7.79 -3.75 15.31
N ARG A 39 -6.59 -3.97 15.85
CA ARG A 39 -5.28 -3.76 15.22
C ARG A 39 -5.20 -4.29 13.79
N LEU A 40 -5.85 -5.44 13.50
CA LEU A 40 -5.88 -6.04 12.16
C LEU A 40 -6.86 -5.31 11.22
N GLY A 41 -8.01 -4.87 11.72
CA GLY A 41 -8.97 -4.10 10.94
C GLY A 41 -8.43 -2.72 10.57
N VAL A 42 -7.71 -2.07 11.49
CA VAL A 42 -7.05 -0.77 11.24
C VAL A 42 -5.93 -0.92 10.21
N GLY A 43 -5.06 -1.91 10.37
CA GLY A 43 -3.96 -2.16 9.41
C GLY A 43 -4.46 -2.43 8.00
N ILE A 44 -5.51 -3.25 7.85
CA ILE A 44 -6.13 -3.57 6.54
C ILE A 44 -6.89 -2.35 5.99
N GLY A 45 -7.54 -1.57 6.85
CA GLY A 45 -8.23 -0.33 6.49
C GLY A 45 -7.30 0.79 6.02
N MET A 46 -5.99 0.74 6.34
CA MET A 46 -4.98 1.68 5.87
C MET A 46 -4.26 1.24 4.58
N ILE A 47 -4.59 0.06 4.04
CA ILE A 47 -4.07 -0.41 2.75
C ILE A 47 -4.50 0.45 1.56
N PRO A 48 -5.77 0.89 1.41
CA PRO A 48 -6.22 1.54 0.18
C PRO A 48 -5.46 2.86 0.00
N ARG A 49 -4.59 2.86 -1.01
CA ARG A 49 -3.95 4.05 -1.53
C ARG A 49 -4.93 4.60 -2.57
N GLY A 50 -5.94 5.34 -2.12
CA GLY A 50 -6.94 5.92 -3.01
C GLY A 50 -6.35 6.99 -3.94
N GLU A 51 -7.10 8.06 -4.15
CA GLU A 51 -6.77 9.18 -5.04
C GLU A 51 -5.37 9.78 -4.81
N VAL A 52 -4.92 9.86 -3.55
CA VAL A 52 -3.60 10.42 -3.19
C VAL A 52 -2.43 9.61 -3.79
N GLY A 53 -2.59 8.30 -3.98
CA GLY A 53 -1.60 7.46 -4.64
C GLY A 53 -1.46 7.78 -6.13
N LEU A 54 -2.58 8.07 -6.79
CA LEU A 54 -2.60 8.48 -8.19
C LEU A 54 -2.03 9.88 -8.37
N ILE A 55 -2.32 10.80 -7.44
CA ILE A 55 -1.72 12.15 -7.43
C ILE A 55 -0.19 12.06 -7.36
N PHE A 56 0.35 11.24 -6.46
CA PHE A 56 1.80 11.03 -6.35
C PHE A 56 2.41 10.43 -7.61
N ALA A 57 1.74 9.45 -8.24
CA ALA A 57 2.19 8.88 -9.50
C ALA A 57 2.21 9.94 -10.61
N THR A 58 1.18 10.79 -10.71
CA THR A 58 1.12 11.85 -11.72
C THR A 58 2.20 12.91 -11.47
N ILE A 59 2.42 13.33 -10.22
CA ILE A 59 3.50 14.27 -9.87
C ILE A 59 4.87 13.68 -10.21
N GLY A 60 5.09 12.38 -9.93
CA GLY A 60 6.34 11.71 -10.26
C GLY A 60 6.60 11.63 -11.77
N LEU A 61 5.54 11.42 -12.58
CA LEU A 61 5.65 11.40 -14.03
C LEU A 61 5.93 12.81 -14.59
N SER A 62 5.18 13.82 -14.14
CA SER A 62 5.36 15.22 -14.54
C SER A 62 6.70 15.81 -14.09
N GLY A 63 7.24 15.33 -12.97
CA GLY A 63 8.57 15.70 -12.46
C GLY A 63 9.72 14.94 -13.12
N GLY A 64 9.46 14.01 -14.04
CA GLY A 64 10.48 13.19 -14.70
C GLY A 64 11.17 12.17 -13.79
N ILE A 65 10.62 11.93 -12.59
CA ILE A 65 11.18 11.01 -11.58
C ILE A 65 10.85 9.56 -11.94
N ILE A 66 9.70 9.32 -12.56
CA ILE A 66 9.25 7.99 -12.99
C ILE A 66 8.85 8.01 -14.48
N SER A 67 9.15 6.92 -15.18
CA SER A 67 8.82 6.76 -16.60
C SER A 67 7.33 6.50 -16.82
N ALA A 68 6.84 6.76 -18.04
CA ALA A 68 5.44 6.48 -18.42
C ALA A 68 5.03 5.01 -18.19
N GLU A 69 5.98 4.09 -18.37
CA GLU A 69 5.79 2.67 -18.09
C GLU A 69 5.56 2.40 -16.59
N LEU A 70 6.38 3.01 -15.72
CA LEU A 70 6.29 2.85 -14.27
C LEU A 70 5.03 3.52 -13.70
N TYR A 71 4.60 4.64 -14.32
CA TYR A 71 3.32 5.26 -14.04
C TYR A 71 2.15 4.32 -14.34
N GLY A 72 2.12 3.69 -15.53
CA GLY A 72 1.07 2.74 -15.89
C GLY A 72 0.98 1.55 -14.92
N ILE A 73 2.13 1.02 -14.50
CA ILE A 73 2.21 -0.04 -13.49
C ILE A 73 1.62 0.42 -12.14
N LEU A 74 1.98 1.62 -11.68
CA LEU A 74 1.48 2.17 -10.42
C LEU A 74 -0.04 2.36 -10.43
N VAL A 75 -0.60 2.87 -11.53
CA VAL A 75 -2.05 3.07 -11.69
C VAL A 75 -2.80 1.73 -11.55
N ILE A 76 -2.31 0.68 -12.22
CA ILE A 76 -2.92 -0.66 -12.14
C ILE A 76 -2.86 -1.21 -10.70
N VAL A 77 -1.71 -1.09 -10.04
CA VAL A 77 -1.54 -1.56 -8.64
C VAL A 77 -2.45 -0.80 -7.68
N ILE A 78 -2.58 0.52 -7.84
CA ILE A 78 -3.44 1.37 -7.02
C ILE A 78 -4.91 0.97 -7.22
N MET A 79 -5.36 0.80 -8.46
CA MET A 79 -6.73 0.37 -8.72
C MET A 79 -7.00 -1.03 -8.16
N ALA A 80 -6.10 -1.99 -8.39
CA ALA A 80 -6.25 -3.35 -7.90
C ALA A 80 -6.33 -3.39 -6.36
N THR A 81 -5.43 -2.70 -5.66
CA THR A 81 -5.45 -2.67 -4.19
C THR A 81 -6.69 -1.96 -3.64
N THR A 82 -7.20 -0.93 -4.31
CA THR A 82 -8.45 -0.24 -3.94
C THR A 82 -9.66 -1.16 -4.10
N LEU A 83 -9.76 -1.92 -5.19
CA LEU A 83 -10.87 -2.83 -5.44
C LEU A 83 -10.84 -4.08 -4.55
N VAL A 84 -9.64 -4.57 -4.20
CA VAL A 84 -9.46 -5.75 -3.34
C VAL A 84 -9.66 -5.43 -1.86
N THR A 85 -9.45 -4.19 -1.42
CA THR A 85 -9.62 -3.80 -0.01
C THR A 85 -11.04 -4.07 0.54
N PRO A 86 -12.15 -3.58 -0.08
CA PRO A 86 -13.50 -3.78 0.48
C PRO A 86 -13.92 -5.25 0.68
N PRO A 87 -13.70 -6.20 -0.27
CA PRO A 87 -14.06 -7.59 -0.04
C PRO A 87 -13.21 -8.26 1.04
N VAL A 88 -11.96 -7.83 1.24
CA VAL A 88 -11.07 -8.36 2.28
C VAL A 88 -11.38 -7.74 3.65
N LEU A 89 -11.75 -6.45 3.68
CA LEU A 89 -12.05 -5.73 4.91
C LEU A 89 -13.42 -6.13 5.49
N ARG A 90 -14.41 -6.44 4.64
CA ARG A 90 -15.77 -6.84 5.05
C ARG A 90 -15.80 -8.02 6.05
N PRO A 91 -15.18 -9.18 5.79
CA PRO A 91 -15.19 -10.30 6.74
C PRO A 91 -14.41 -9.98 8.02
N VAL A 92 -13.34 -9.18 7.93
CA VAL A 92 -12.57 -8.74 9.10
C VAL A 92 -13.43 -7.84 9.99
N LEU A 93 -14.17 -6.89 9.44
CA LEU A 93 -15.11 -6.04 10.20
C LEU A 93 -16.31 -6.85 10.76
N LEU A 94 -16.83 -7.83 10.03
CA LEU A 94 -17.92 -8.68 10.53
C LEU A 94 -17.45 -9.59 11.68
N ALA A 95 -16.22 -10.09 11.63
CA ALA A 95 -15.60 -10.84 12.73
C ALA A 95 -15.29 -9.95 13.95
N GLN A 96 -15.20 -8.63 13.77
CA GLN A 96 -15.01 -7.65 14.85
C GLN A 96 -16.30 -7.37 15.62
N GLY A 97 -17.42 -7.18 14.91
CA GLY A 97 -18.72 -6.92 15.53
C GLY A 97 -19.22 -8.05 16.44
N LYS A 98 -18.77 -9.29 16.24
CA LYS A 98 -19.11 -10.44 17.10
C LYS A 98 -18.32 -10.51 18.41
N LYS A 99 -17.23 -9.73 18.55
CA LYS A 99 -16.36 -9.75 19.73
C LYS A 99 -16.68 -8.65 20.75
N GLU A 100 -17.60 -7.74 20.40
CA GLU A 100 -18.07 -6.63 21.24
C GLU A 100 -19.56 -6.73 21.61
N VAL A 101 -20.22 -7.86 21.30
CA VAL A 101 -21.60 -8.20 21.72
C VAL A 101 -21.57 -9.39 22.67
#